data_AF-A0A847Y5L3-F1
#
_entry.id   AF-A0A847Y5L3-F1
#
_cell.length_a   1.000
_cell.length_b   1.000
_cell.length_c   1.000
_cell.angle_alpha   90.00
_cell.angle_beta   90.00
_cell.angle_gamma   90.00
#
_symmetry.space_group_name_H-M   'P 1'
#
loop_
_entity.id
_entity.type
_entity.pdbx_description
1 polymer ?
#
loop_
_entity_poly.entity_id
_entity_poly.type
_entity_poly.pdbx_seq_one_letter_code
_entity_poly.pdbx_strand_id
1 'polypeptide(L)' 'MNILLLYNRYRYRGGEDTYVYSTISLLRKKGHKVYPFIKDSRDIKRN' A
#
# COMPACT_ATOMS: atom_id res chain seq x y z
N MET A 1 -16.72 -5.05 -1.97
CA MET A 1 -15.73 -5.60 -2.93
C MET A 1 -14.50 -6.05 -2.16
N ASN A 2 -13.78 -7.04 -2.70
CA ASN A 2 -12.47 -7.47 -2.18
C ASN A 2 -11.38 -6.80 -3.04
N ILE A 3 -10.44 -6.12 -2.42
CA ILE A 3 -9.38 -5.35 -3.10
C ILE A 3 -8.03 -5.75 -2.53
N LEU A 4 -7.14 -6.25 -3.37
CA LEU A 4 -5.72 -6.43 -3.04
C LEU A 4 -4.97 -5.17 -3.48
N LEU A 5 -4.27 -4.51 -2.54
CA LEU A 5 -3.45 -3.34 -2.84
C LEU A 5 -1.98 -3.71 -2.68
N LEU A 6 -1.23 -3.64 -3.77
CA LEU A 6 0.21 -3.89 -3.79
C LEU A 6 0.95 -2.57 -3.61
N TYR A 7 1.92 -2.54 -2.69
CA TYR A 7 2.77 -1.37 -2.50
C TYR A 7 4.18 -1.79 -2.08
N ASN A 8 5.19 -1.19 -2.69
CA ASN A 8 6.56 -1.32 -2.22
C ASN A 8 6.89 -0.07 -1.39
N ARG A 9 7.00 -0.23 -0.07
CA ARG A 9 7.41 0.84 0.83
C ARG A 9 8.85 1.21 0.51
N TYR A 10 9.04 2.46 0.09
CA TYR A 10 10.37 3.00 -0.16
C TYR A 10 11.14 3.28 1.13
N ARG A 11 12.46 3.47 0.97
CA ARG A 11 13.39 3.71 2.08
C ARG A 11 12.99 4.91 2.94
N TYR A 12 12.49 5.97 2.32
CA TYR A 12 12.06 7.18 2.99
C TYR A 12 10.57 7.36 2.80
N ARG A 13 9.90 7.72 3.88
CA ARG A 13 8.48 8.01 3.85
C ARG A 13 8.23 9.25 3.00
N GLY A 14 7.32 9.15 2.04
CA GLY A 14 7.01 10.21 1.08
C GLY A 14 5.52 10.41 0.83
N GLY A 15 5.22 11.18 -0.21
CA GLY A 15 3.84 11.45 -0.64
C GLY A 15 3.08 10.17 -1.02
N GLU A 16 3.79 9.19 -1.62
CA GLU A 16 3.20 7.91 -2.00
C GLU A 16 2.74 7.11 -0.78
N ASP A 17 3.54 7.03 0.29
CA ASP A 17 3.11 6.38 1.54
C ASP A 17 1.80 7.00 2.06
N THR A 18 1.76 8.33 2.11
CA THR A 18 0.58 9.08 2.59
C THR A 18 -0.64 8.79 1.72
N TYR A 19 -0.46 8.76 0.39
CA TYR A 19 -1.50 8.42 -0.56
C TYR A 19 -2.01 6.98 -0.36
N VAL A 20 -1.11 6.00 -0.23
CA VAL A 20 -1.45 4.59 -0.04
C VAL A 20 -2.27 4.41 1.24
N TYR A 21 -1.82 4.97 2.37
CA TYR A 21 -2.55 4.85 3.63
C TYR A 21 -3.91 5.56 3.59
N SER A 22 -3.98 6.74 2.96
CA SER A 22 -5.25 7.48 2.80
C SER A 22 -6.24 6.73 1.92
N THR A 23 -5.76 6.12 0.84
CA THR A 23 -6.56 5.30 -0.08
C THR A 23 -7.12 4.06 0.61
N ILE A 24 -6.29 3.32 1.36
CA ILE A 24 -6.74 2.17 2.15
C ILE A 24 -7.83 2.58 3.13
N SER A 25 -7.62 3.70 3.85
CA SER A 25 -8.58 4.23 4.81
C SER A 25 -9.92 4.59 4.15
N LEU A 26 -9.89 5.29 3.01
CA LEU A 26 -11.08 5.66 2.26
C LEU A 26 -11.87 4.43 1.78
N LEU A 27 -11.19 3.46 1.17
CA LEU A 27 -11.83 2.25 0.63
C LEU A 27 -12.48 1.41 1.75
N ARG A 28 -11.80 1.27 2.90
CA ARG A 28 -12.36 0.60 4.08
C ARG A 28 -13.58 1.34 4.63
N LYS A 29 -13.53 2.67 4.73
CA LYS A 29 -14.68 3.50 5.15
C LYS A 29 -15.89 3.35 4.22
N LYS A 30 -15.68 3.06 2.94
CA LYS A 30 -16.74 2.76 1.97
C LYS A 30 -17.24 1.31 2.01
N GLY A 31 -16.82 0.51 3.00
CA GLY A 31 -17.29 -0.86 3.18
C GLY A 31 -16.57 -1.90 2.30
N HIS A 32 -15.44 -1.54 1.68
CA HIS A 32 -14.64 -2.51 0.94
C HIS A 32 -13.67 -3.26 1.85
N LYS A 33 -13.47 -4.56 1.56
CA LYS A 33 -12.44 -5.38 2.21
C LYS A 33 -11.13 -5.16 1.47
N VAL A 34 -10.19 -4.46 2.10
CA VAL A 34 -8.89 -4.12 1.53
C VAL A 34 -7.79 -4.94 2.21
N TYR A 35 -7.07 -5.71 1.40
CA TYR A 35 -5.92 -6.52 1.76
C TYR A 35 -4.64 -5.82 1.27
N PRO A 36 -3.94 -5.04 2.11
CA PRO A 36 -2.67 -4.47 1.73
C PRO A 36 -1.58 -5.54 1.75
N PHE A 37 -0.85 -5.67 0.64
CA PHE A 37 0.38 -6.44 0.54
C PHE A 37 1.53 -5.47 0.32
N ILE A 38 2.27 -5.22 1.40
CA ILE A 38 3.32 -4.21 1.43
C ILE A 38 4.67 -4.91 1.60
N LYS A 39 5.61 -4.66 0.69
CA LYS A 39 7.01 -5.09 0.81
C LYS A 39 7.94 -3.91 0.97
N ASP A 40 9.06 -4.10 1.66
CA ASP A 40 10.10 -3.09 1.68
C ASP A 40 10.87 -3.13 0.35
N SER A 41 11.12 -1.97 -0.26
CA SER A 41 11.82 -1.93 -1.55
C SER A 41 13.24 -2.50 -1.46
N ARG A 42 13.84 -2.58 -0.27
CA ARG A 42 15.16 -3.19 -0.04
C ARG A 42 15.15 -4.71 -0.20
N ASP A 43 13.98 -5.34 -0.12
CA ASP A 43 13.83 -6.80 -0.29
C ASP A 43 13.76 -7.22 -1.77
N ILE A 44 13.76 -6.24 -2.69
CA ILE A 44 13.69 -6.47 -4.13
C ILE A 44 15.11 -6.63 -4.67
N LYS A 45 15.50 -7.87 -4.99
CA LYS A 45 16.77 -8.13 -5.67
C LYS A 45 16.73 -7.54 -7.08
N ARG A 46 17.81 -6.86 -7.49
CA ARG A 46 18.06 -6.50 -8.88
C ARG A 46 18.74 -7.69 -9.57
N ASN A 47 18.18 -8.11 -10.71
CA ASN A 47 18.79 -9.10 -11.60
C ASN A 47 19.93 -8.46 -12.40
#